data_AF-A0A8X7C4S2-F1
#
_entry.id   AF-A0A8X7C4S2-F1
#
_cell.length_a   1.000
_cell.length_b   1.000
_cell.length_c   1.000
_cell.angle_alpha   90.00
_cell.angle_beta   90.00
_cell.angle_gamma   90.00
#
_symmetry.space_group_name_H-M   'P 1'
#
loop_
_entity.id
_entity.type
_entity.pdbx_description
1 polymer ?
#
loop_
_entity_poly.entity_id
_entity_poly.type
_entity_poly.pdbx_seq_one_letter_code
_entity_poly.pdbx_strand_id
1 'polypeptide(L)'
;MCKKIASTSSACFARTLFGVDYGTFVWDIKHFSALRPNEQKSTQITSPAGSVLSTSIFLTNASSYRMKILIIPAHRNITMSECRIFVLDAAGITSELVEDTMFLDTNKMWDFPFSLTKEKLTEKKNLYLSKDVLTLKFEWAMNLGIAYENTELCNYRINS
;
A
#
# COMPACT_ATOMS: atom_id res chain seq x y z
N MET A 1 64.08 -17.86 13.50
CA MET A 1 63.82 -17.21 12.19
C MET A 1 62.31 -17.20 11.97
N CYS A 2 61.68 -16.03 12.04
CA CYS A 2 60.22 -15.90 12.04
C CYS A 2 59.64 -16.29 10.67
N LYS A 3 58.70 -17.26 10.67
CA LYS A 3 57.87 -17.54 9.49
C LYS A 3 56.85 -16.41 9.37
N LYS A 4 56.83 -15.73 8.22
CA LYS A 4 55.75 -14.83 7.80
C LYS A 4 54.44 -15.62 7.82
N ILE A 5 53.53 -15.28 8.72
CA ILE A 5 52.14 -15.74 8.66
C ILE A 5 51.44 -14.79 7.68
N ALA A 6 50.90 -15.34 6.60
CA ALA A 6 50.12 -14.60 5.63
C ALA A 6 48.93 -13.94 6.32
N SER A 7 48.70 -12.65 6.05
CA SER A 7 47.52 -11.94 6.55
C SER A 7 46.28 -12.53 5.87
N THR A 8 45.53 -13.36 6.59
CA THR A 8 44.18 -13.76 6.18
C THR A 8 43.30 -12.52 6.21
N SER A 9 42.90 -12.04 5.03
CA SER A 9 41.82 -11.07 4.90
C SER A 9 40.52 -11.75 5.35
N SER A 10 40.08 -11.48 6.57
CA SER A 10 38.73 -11.81 7.02
C SER A 10 37.78 -10.71 6.52
N ALA A 11 36.76 -11.08 5.75
CA ALA A 11 35.70 -10.15 5.40
C ALA A 11 34.45 -10.48 6.23
N CYS A 12 33.89 -9.45 6.84
CA CYS A 12 32.68 -9.53 7.64
C CYS A 12 31.49 -9.12 6.77
N PHE A 13 30.42 -9.91 6.78
CA PHE A 13 29.17 -9.58 6.10
C PHE A 13 28.04 -9.50 7.13
N ALA A 14 27.29 -8.41 7.08
CA ALA A 14 26.03 -8.27 7.79
C ALA A 14 24.89 -8.40 6.78
N ARG A 15 23.86 -9.19 7.13
CA ARG A 15 22.63 -9.35 6.32
C ARG A 15 21.42 -9.03 7.18
N THR A 16 20.65 -8.05 6.74
CA THR A 16 19.34 -7.69 7.31
C THR A 16 18.27 -7.99 6.27
N LEU A 17 17.24 -8.76 6.64
CA LEU A 17 16.05 -9.01 5.84
C LEU A 17 14.88 -8.25 6.45
N PHE A 18 14.20 -7.46 5.64
CA PHE A 18 12.96 -6.81 6.02
C PHE A 18 11.78 -7.71 5.70
N GLY A 19 10.85 -7.85 6.65
CA GLY A 19 9.56 -8.47 6.38
C GLY A 19 8.70 -7.48 5.61
N VAL A 20 7.99 -7.94 4.58
CA VAL A 20 7.02 -7.10 3.88
C VAL A 20 5.69 -7.84 3.78
N ASP A 21 4.63 -7.16 4.21
CA ASP A 21 3.24 -7.60 4.03
C ASP A 21 2.67 -6.90 2.81
N TYR A 22 2.52 -7.68 1.74
CA TYR A 22 1.87 -7.23 0.52
C TYR A 22 0.45 -7.77 0.48
N GLY A 23 -0.48 -6.96 0.01
CA GLY A 23 -1.81 -7.45 -0.24
C GLY A 23 -2.58 -6.64 -1.26
N THR A 24 -3.69 -7.21 -1.66
CA THR A 24 -4.62 -6.61 -2.61
C THR A 24 -6.04 -6.78 -2.11
N PHE A 25 -6.87 -5.75 -2.25
CA PHE A 25 -8.29 -5.84 -1.92
C PHE A 25 -9.13 -5.09 -2.95
N VAL A 26 -10.32 -5.61 -3.22
CA VAL A 26 -11.29 -4.98 -4.10
C VAL A 26 -12.50 -4.56 -3.29
N TRP A 27 -12.97 -3.34 -3.51
CA TRP A 27 -14.13 -2.78 -2.83
C TRP A 27 -15.14 -2.23 -3.83
N ASP A 28 -16.32 -2.86 -3.81
CA ASP A 28 -17.49 -2.46 -4.57
C ASP A 28 -18.32 -1.45 -3.78
N ILE A 29 -18.33 -0.19 -4.22
CA ILE A 29 -19.12 0.87 -3.61
C ILE A 29 -20.44 0.99 -4.37
N LYS A 30 -21.48 0.38 -3.80
CA LYS A 30 -22.83 0.40 -4.37
C LYS A 30 -23.51 1.75 -4.18
N HIS A 31 -24.40 2.09 -5.12
CA HIS A 31 -25.18 3.33 -5.12
C HIS A 31 -24.27 4.57 -5.09
N PHE A 32 -23.15 4.52 -5.81
CA PHE A 32 -22.11 5.54 -5.73
C PHE A 32 -22.61 6.91 -6.18
N SER A 33 -23.43 6.97 -7.24
CA SER A 33 -23.99 8.23 -7.75
C SER A 33 -24.93 8.94 -6.76
N ALA A 34 -25.52 8.17 -5.82
CA ALA A 34 -26.42 8.68 -4.79
C ALA A 34 -25.69 9.25 -3.55
N LEU A 35 -24.35 9.13 -3.48
CA LEU A 35 -23.57 9.65 -2.35
C LEU A 35 -23.79 11.15 -2.19
N ARG A 36 -24.29 11.55 -1.03
CA ARG A 36 -24.58 12.96 -0.71
C ARG A 36 -23.36 13.65 -0.12
N PRO A 37 -23.26 15.00 -0.20
CA PRO A 37 -22.24 15.73 0.53
C PRO A 37 -22.29 15.38 2.01
N ASN A 38 -21.12 15.15 2.61
CA ASN A 38 -20.93 14.68 4.00
C ASN A 38 -21.38 13.23 4.29
N GLU A 39 -21.91 12.50 3.31
CA GLU A 39 -22.09 11.05 3.43
C GLU A 39 -20.76 10.35 3.15
N GLN A 40 -20.47 9.31 3.93
CA GLN A 40 -19.27 8.51 3.81
C GLN A 40 -19.65 7.05 3.64
N LYS A 41 -18.98 6.36 2.70
CA LYS A 41 -18.93 4.89 2.65
C LYS A 41 -17.59 4.45 3.19
N SER A 42 -17.57 3.38 3.96
CA SER A 42 -16.34 2.85 4.54
C SER A 42 -16.30 1.33 4.41
N THR A 43 -15.09 0.78 4.34
CA THR A 43 -14.84 -0.64 4.48
C THR A 43 -13.57 -0.86 5.30
N GLN A 44 -13.45 -2.04 5.88
CA GLN A 44 -12.30 -2.45 6.66
C GLN A 44 -11.86 -3.84 6.25
N ILE A 45 -10.56 -4.02 6.12
CA ILE A 45 -9.96 -5.33 5.94
C ILE A 45 -8.86 -5.56 6.98
N THR A 46 -8.54 -6.83 7.21
CA THR A 46 -7.38 -7.24 8.00
C THR A 46 -6.37 -7.86 7.06
N SER A 47 -5.14 -7.36 7.08
CA SER A 47 -4.03 -7.90 6.30
C SER A 47 -3.59 -9.26 6.84
N PRO A 48 -2.85 -10.06 6.06
CA PRO A 48 -2.28 -11.33 6.53
C PRO A 48 -1.43 -11.18 7.80
N ALA A 49 -0.72 -10.06 7.95
CA ALA A 49 0.05 -9.74 9.16
C ALA A 49 -0.81 -9.24 10.34
N GLY A 50 -2.13 -9.18 10.19
CA GLY A 50 -3.08 -8.76 11.20
C GLY A 50 -3.33 -7.24 11.26
N SER A 51 -2.68 -6.44 10.41
CA SER A 51 -2.87 -5.00 10.37
C SER A 51 -4.25 -4.66 9.81
N VAL A 52 -4.90 -3.66 10.37
CA VAL A 52 -6.22 -3.22 9.92
C VAL A 52 -6.07 -2.06 8.96
N LEU A 53 -6.61 -2.22 7.76
CA LEU A 53 -6.73 -1.17 6.75
C LEU A 53 -8.20 -0.75 6.69
N SER A 54 -8.46 0.47 7.16
CA SER A 54 -9.76 1.12 7.11
C SER A 54 -9.75 2.16 5.99
N THR A 55 -10.69 2.05 5.07
CA THR A 55 -10.77 2.96 3.93
C THR A 55 -12.17 3.55 3.85
N SER A 56 -12.24 4.79 3.41
CA SER A 56 -13.51 5.49 3.31
C SER A 56 -13.50 6.54 2.24
N ILE A 57 -14.62 6.66 1.52
CA ILE A 57 -14.82 7.67 0.48
C ILE A 57 -16.00 8.56 0.89
N PHE A 58 -15.84 9.86 0.71
CA PHE A 58 -16.86 10.83 1.02
C PHE A 58 -16.83 11.96 0.00
N LEU A 59 -17.99 12.55 -0.23
CA LEU A 59 -18.17 13.67 -1.12
C LEU A 59 -17.99 14.96 -0.30
N THR A 60 -16.93 15.74 -0.57
CA THR A 60 -16.60 16.95 0.21
C THR A 60 -17.48 18.14 -0.15
N ASN A 61 -17.70 18.34 -1.45
CA ASN A 61 -18.56 19.37 -2.03
C ASN A 61 -19.51 18.71 -3.05
N ALA A 62 -20.35 19.46 -3.77
CA ALA A 62 -21.26 18.85 -4.76
C ALA A 62 -20.58 18.03 -5.89
N SER A 63 -19.27 18.20 -6.11
CA SER A 63 -18.52 17.66 -7.26
C SER A 63 -17.26 16.87 -6.93
N SER A 64 -16.64 17.08 -5.76
CA SER A 64 -15.31 16.53 -5.45
C SER A 64 -15.39 15.41 -4.41
N TYR A 65 -14.83 14.25 -4.75
CA TYR A 65 -14.64 13.16 -3.79
C TYR A 65 -13.29 13.29 -3.10
N ARG A 66 -13.26 12.94 -1.82
CA ARG A 66 -12.04 12.64 -1.10
C ARG A 66 -12.13 11.25 -0.52
N MET A 67 -10.99 10.63 -0.38
CA MET A 67 -10.91 9.34 0.25
C MET A 67 -9.90 9.42 1.40
N LYS A 68 -10.27 8.74 2.47
CA LYS A 68 -9.51 8.64 3.70
C LYS A 68 -9.10 7.20 3.90
N ILE A 69 -7.80 7.00 4.08
CA ILE A 69 -7.23 5.71 4.46
C ILE A 69 -6.64 5.87 5.86
N LEU A 70 -7.02 4.98 6.76
CA LEU A 70 -6.41 4.81 8.06
C LEU A 70 -5.86 3.40 8.16
N ILE A 71 -4.59 3.31 8.55
CA ILE A 71 -3.95 2.03 8.83
C ILE A 71 -3.64 1.96 10.31
N ILE A 72 -4.16 0.92 10.92
CA ILE A 72 -3.89 0.55 12.30
C ILE A 72 -3.01 -0.69 12.24
N PRO A 73 -1.69 -0.55 12.43
CA PRO A 73 -0.77 -1.68 12.30
C PRO A 73 -0.97 -2.68 13.43
N ALA A 74 -0.77 -3.97 13.15
CA ALA A 74 -0.75 -5.00 14.19
C ALA A 74 0.46 -4.87 15.13
N HIS A 75 1.56 -4.31 14.63
CA HIS A 75 2.82 -4.17 15.36
C HIS A 75 3.34 -2.73 15.29
N ARG A 76 4.02 -2.28 16.35
CA ARG A 76 4.49 -0.89 16.49
C ARG A 76 5.57 -0.45 15.50
N ASN A 77 6.23 -1.41 14.83
CA ASN A 77 7.34 -1.15 13.92
C ASN A 77 6.93 -1.25 12.44
N ILE A 78 5.64 -1.37 12.15
CA ILE A 78 5.16 -1.40 10.78
C ILE A 78 5.25 0.01 10.21
N THR A 79 5.84 0.16 9.04
CA THR A 79 5.74 1.39 8.24
C THR A 79 5.16 1.01 6.90
N MET A 80 4.12 1.70 6.42
CA MET A 80 3.63 1.39 5.09
C MET A 80 4.51 2.09 4.06
N SER A 81 5.12 1.31 3.18
CA SER A 81 5.99 1.85 2.14
C SER A 81 5.20 2.35 0.95
N GLU A 82 4.06 1.74 0.65
CA GLU A 82 3.31 2.01 -0.57
C GLU A 82 1.85 1.58 -0.47
N CYS A 83 0.95 2.39 -1.03
CA CYS A 83 -0.44 2.05 -1.30
C CYS A 83 -0.83 2.60 -2.67
N ARG A 84 -1.41 1.77 -3.52
CA ARG A 84 -1.88 2.13 -4.85
C ARG A 84 -3.37 1.87 -4.94
N ILE A 85 -4.08 2.78 -5.60
CA ILE A 85 -5.53 2.70 -5.75
C ILE A 85 -5.86 2.78 -7.23
N PHE A 86 -6.63 1.82 -7.70
CA PHE A 86 -7.05 1.72 -9.09
C PHE A 86 -8.57 1.77 -9.15
N VAL A 87 -9.08 2.49 -10.14
CA VAL A 87 -10.47 2.34 -10.55
C VAL A 87 -10.55 1.22 -11.58
N LEU A 88 -11.41 0.24 -11.29
CA LEU A 88 -11.70 -0.84 -12.22
C LEU A 88 -12.88 -0.44 -13.09
N ASP A 89 -12.77 -0.75 -14.38
CA ASP A 89 -13.91 -0.62 -15.28
C ASP A 89 -14.92 -1.77 -15.11
N ALA A 90 -16.01 -1.72 -15.88
CA ALA A 90 -17.05 -2.75 -15.87
C ALA A 90 -16.56 -4.18 -16.23
N ALA A 91 -15.41 -4.31 -16.89
CA ALA A 91 -14.76 -5.58 -17.21
C ALA A 91 -13.76 -6.03 -16.13
N GLY A 92 -13.59 -5.25 -15.06
CA GLY A 92 -12.61 -5.50 -14.00
C GLY A 92 -11.18 -5.14 -14.40
N ILE A 93 -10.99 -4.42 -15.51
CA ILE A 93 -9.68 -4.02 -16.00
C ILE A 93 -9.31 -2.69 -15.32
N THR A 94 -8.05 -2.61 -14.86
CA THR A 94 -7.49 -1.37 -14.33
C THR A 94 -7.45 -0.33 -15.44
N SER A 95 -8.27 0.71 -15.30
CA SER A 95 -8.54 1.67 -16.36
C SER A 95 -7.95 3.04 -16.04
N GLU A 96 -7.98 3.43 -14.76
CA GLU A 96 -7.38 4.66 -14.27
C GLU A 96 -6.68 4.38 -12.94
N LEU A 97 -5.36 4.53 -12.93
CA LEU A 97 -4.57 4.50 -11.72
C LEU A 97 -4.68 5.89 -11.08
N VAL A 98 -5.27 5.94 -9.89
CA VAL A 98 -5.18 7.10 -9.02
C VAL A 98 -3.88 6.90 -8.25
N GLU A 99 -2.75 7.13 -8.93
CA GLU A 99 -1.42 6.86 -8.36
C GLU A 99 -1.10 7.91 -7.31
N ASP A 100 -0.89 7.46 -6.08
CA ASP A 100 -0.07 8.20 -5.14
C ASP A 100 0.77 7.18 -4.37
N THR A 101 2.01 6.95 -4.81
CA THR A 101 2.96 6.12 -4.07
C THR A 101 3.39 6.91 -2.86
N MET A 102 2.84 6.56 -1.70
CA MET A 102 3.08 7.32 -0.48
C MET A 102 3.62 6.43 0.63
N PHE A 103 4.72 6.90 1.24
CA PHE A 103 5.24 6.37 2.49
C PHE A 103 4.31 6.84 3.61
N LEU A 104 3.49 5.93 4.15
CA LEU A 104 2.55 6.26 5.20
C LEU A 104 3.15 5.95 6.57
N ASP A 105 3.30 6.98 7.39
CA ASP A 105 3.33 6.84 8.85
C ASP A 105 2.07 6.09 9.31
N THR A 106 2.28 4.96 9.99
CA THR A 106 1.19 4.25 10.66
C THR A 106 0.57 5.09 11.77
N ASN A 107 -0.72 4.89 12.06
CA ASN A 107 -1.52 5.65 13.05
C ASN A 107 -1.85 7.10 12.65
N LYS A 108 -1.60 7.52 11.41
CA LYS A 108 -2.15 8.76 10.86
C LYS A 108 -3.28 8.45 9.88
N MET A 109 -4.32 9.28 9.90
CA MET A 109 -5.35 9.25 8.88
C MET A 109 -4.88 10.06 7.69
N TRP A 110 -4.88 9.43 6.52
CA TRP A 110 -4.46 10.01 5.26
C TRP A 110 -5.69 10.47 4.52
N ASP A 111 -5.72 11.74 4.13
CA ASP A 111 -6.78 12.33 3.33
C ASP A 111 -6.21 12.67 1.95
N PHE A 112 -6.66 11.96 0.92
CA PHE A 112 -6.16 12.14 -0.44
C PHE A 112 -7.26 12.69 -1.34
N PRO A 113 -6.88 13.63 -2.25
CA PRO A 113 -7.78 14.07 -3.29
C PRO A 113 -8.01 12.90 -4.25
N PHE A 114 -9.26 12.48 -4.38
CA PHE A 114 -9.62 11.53 -5.40
C PHE A 114 -9.64 12.28 -6.74
N SER A 115 -8.71 11.95 -7.65
CA SER A 115 -8.52 12.68 -8.92
C SER A 115 -9.74 12.61 -9.86
N LEU A 116 -10.61 11.64 -9.59
CA LEU A 116 -11.89 11.44 -10.24
C LEU A 116 -12.98 12.26 -9.55
N THR A 117 -13.41 13.31 -10.22
CA THR A 117 -14.57 14.10 -9.79
C THR A 117 -15.88 13.40 -10.15
N LYS A 118 -16.98 13.85 -9.55
CA LYS A 118 -18.33 13.38 -9.88
C LYS A 118 -18.67 13.58 -11.34
N GLU A 119 -18.24 14.68 -11.94
CA GLU A 119 -18.45 14.97 -13.36
C GLU A 119 -17.73 13.93 -14.23
N LYS A 120 -16.43 13.69 -13.99
CA LYS A 120 -15.65 12.70 -14.76
C LYS A 120 -16.23 11.28 -14.66
N LEU A 121 -16.63 10.88 -13.45
CA LEU A 121 -17.25 9.57 -13.23
C LEU A 121 -18.64 9.48 -13.89
N THR A 122 -19.38 10.58 -13.95
CA THR A 122 -20.69 10.64 -14.61
C THR A 122 -20.56 10.63 -16.14
N GLU A 123 -19.59 11.34 -16.71
CA GLU A 123 -19.28 11.33 -18.14
C GLU A 123 -18.87 9.92 -18.60
N LYS A 124 -18.07 9.23 -17.79
CA LYS A 124 -17.61 7.86 -18.04
C LYS A 124 -18.44 6.81 -17.27
N LYS A 125 -19.72 7.09 -16.99
CA LYS A 125 -20.58 6.22 -16.17
C LYS A 125 -20.64 4.77 -16.69
N ASN A 126 -20.74 4.59 -18.00
CA ASN A 126 -20.81 3.26 -18.61
C ASN A 126 -19.50 2.47 -18.45
N LEU A 127 -18.37 3.16 -18.25
CA LEU A 127 -17.07 2.56 -18.08
C LEU A 127 -16.79 2.24 -16.60
N TYR A 128 -17.01 3.20 -15.70
CA TYR A 128 -16.58 3.11 -14.29
C TYR A 128 -17.69 2.82 -13.28
N LEU A 129 -18.97 2.98 -13.66
CA LEU A 129 -20.12 2.90 -12.76
C LEU A 129 -21.16 1.90 -13.27
N SER A 130 -20.72 0.69 -13.62
CA SER A 130 -21.62 -0.39 -14.03
C SER A 130 -22.63 -0.68 -12.92
N LYS A 131 -23.93 -0.61 -13.25
CA LYS A 131 -25.04 -0.74 -12.28
C LYS A 131 -24.93 0.19 -11.07
N ASP A 132 -24.34 1.38 -11.27
CA ASP A 132 -24.10 2.37 -10.21
C ASP A 132 -23.18 1.86 -9.08
N VAL A 133 -22.22 1.01 -9.44
CA VAL A 133 -21.18 0.51 -8.55
C VAL A 133 -19.83 1.05 -9.00
N LEU A 134 -19.14 1.78 -8.12
CA LEU A 134 -17.74 2.13 -8.31
C LEU A 134 -16.87 1.01 -7.71
N THR A 135 -15.99 0.44 -8.51
CA THR A 135 -15.11 -0.64 -8.05
C THR A 135 -13.69 -0.11 -7.89
N LEU A 136 -13.16 -0.21 -6.68
CA LEU A 136 -11.80 0.20 -6.35
C LEU A 136 -10.94 -1.00 -6.02
N LYS A 137 -9.77 -1.10 -6.64
CA LYS A 137 -8.73 -2.04 -6.25
C LYS A 137 -7.66 -1.29 -5.47
N PHE A 138 -7.27 -1.85 -4.35
CA PHE A 138 -6.16 -1.36 -3.55
C PHE A 138 -5.06 -2.39 -3.56
N GLU A 139 -3.84 -1.91 -3.68
CA GLU A 139 -2.62 -2.70 -3.52
C GLU A 139 -1.76 -2.00 -2.47
N TRP A 140 -1.14 -2.75 -1.57
CA TRP A 140 -0.28 -2.15 -0.56
C TRP A 140 0.97 -2.99 -0.32
N ALA A 141 1.98 -2.32 0.22
CA ALA A 141 3.20 -2.89 0.74
C ALA A 141 3.48 -2.27 2.11
N MET A 142 3.45 -3.10 3.14
CA MET A 142 3.77 -2.70 4.52
C MET A 142 5.10 -3.32 4.94
N ASN A 143 6.09 -2.49 5.28
CA ASN A 143 7.32 -2.97 5.90
C ASN A 143 7.00 -3.36 7.34
N LEU A 144 7.25 -4.62 7.70
CA LEU A 144 7.03 -5.16 9.04
C LEU A 144 8.24 -4.95 9.97
N GLY A 145 9.29 -4.30 9.48
CA GLY A 145 10.58 -4.14 10.15
C GLY A 145 11.54 -5.29 9.82
N ILE A 146 12.56 -5.44 10.67
CA ILE A 146 13.58 -6.49 10.51
C ILE A 146 12.95 -7.84 10.82
N ALA A 147 12.83 -8.69 9.81
CA ALA A 147 12.42 -10.09 9.97
C ALA A 147 13.59 -10.99 10.37
N TYR A 148 14.82 -10.64 9.96
CA TYR A 148 16.03 -11.40 10.26
C TYR A 148 17.27 -10.51 10.18
N GLU A 149 18.19 -10.67 11.13
CA GLU A 149 19.48 -10.01 11.13
C GLU A 149 20.56 -11.01 11.55
N ASN A 150 21.62 -11.12 10.75
CA ASN A 150 22.75 -11.99 11.05
C ASN A 150 24.08 -11.37 10.59
N THR A 151 25.14 -11.68 11.32
CA THR A 151 26.52 -11.31 10.97
C THR A 151 27.32 -12.59 10.74
N GLU A 152 27.90 -12.73 9.56
CA GLU A 152 28.64 -13.92 9.14
C GLU A 152 30.11 -13.59 8.90
N LEU A 153 30.99 -14.46 9.42
CA LEU A 153 32.43 -14.39 9.22
C LEU A 153 32.82 -15.27 8.03
N CYS A 154 33.23 -14.64 6.93
CA CYS A 154 33.63 -15.35 5.73
C CYS A 154 35.16 -15.37 5.61
N ASN A 155 35.73 -16.58 5.51
CA ASN A 155 37.15 -16.78 5.24
C ASN A 155 37.36 -17.00 3.74
N TYR A 156 37.96 -16.03 3.06
CA TYR A 156 38.31 -16.17 1.65
C TYR A 156 39.76 -16.64 1.50
N ARG A 157 39.97 -17.66 0.67
CA ARG A 157 41.31 -18.13 0.29
C ARG A 157 41.60 -17.62 -1.11
N ILE A 158 42.53 -16.67 -1.23
CA ILE A 158 42.99 -16.17 -2.53
C ILE A 158 43.96 -17.23 -3.08
N ASN A 159 43.59 -17.87 -4.19
CA ASN A 159 44.51 -18.72 -4.95
C ASN A 159 45.29 -17.81 -5.90
N SER A 160 46.57 -17.59 -5.57
CA SER A 160 47.56 -16.92 -6.42
C SER A 160 48.20 -17.90 -7.40
#